data_AF-A0A925VQX7-F1
#
_entry.id   AF-A0A925VQX7-F1
#
_cell.length_a   1.000
_cell.length_b   1.000
_cell.length_c   1.000
_cell.angle_alpha   90.00
_cell.angle_beta   90.00
_cell.angle_gamma   90.00
#
_symmetry.space_group_name_H-M   'P 1'
#
loop_
_entity.id
_entity.type
_entity.pdbx_description
1 polymer ?
#
loop_
_entity_poly.entity_id
_entity_poly.type
_entity_poly.pdbx_seq_one_letter_code
_entity_poly.pdbx_strand_id
1 'polypeptide(L)'
;AVPDAAVPAVLAQARFPAGAVVAHTSGAVPLAIFEGYPELRGGVFYPLQTFSAGWVVDWRTVPLCIEAAAPAAEALLLALGRTLSANVRRMATPQRQGIHVAAVFACNFTNHLLGISHALLQEQGLPLSLLTPLLHETVDKALAHPPFTVQTGPAARHDEPTLARHRMALAAHPEWLILYNALSDSIQDAQTKVGPNNEGRETL
;
A
#
# COMPACT_ATOMS: atom_id res chain seq x y z
N ALA A 1 13.04 14.91 3.13
CA ALA A 1 12.40 14.03 2.15
C ALA A 1 11.93 14.89 0.98
N VAL A 2 12.02 14.37 -0.24
CA VAL A 2 11.57 15.03 -1.49
C VAL A 2 10.77 14.02 -2.32
N PRO A 3 9.95 14.45 -3.29
CA PRO A 3 9.31 13.53 -4.22
C PRO A 3 10.33 12.63 -4.91
N ASP A 4 9.94 11.38 -5.19
CA ASP A 4 10.83 10.36 -5.77
C ASP A 4 11.51 10.84 -7.06
N ALA A 5 10.77 11.53 -7.93
CA ALA A 5 11.29 12.10 -9.18
C ALA A 5 12.37 13.18 -8.98
N ALA A 6 12.41 13.82 -7.80
CA ALA A 6 13.39 14.85 -7.48
C ALA A 6 14.68 14.29 -6.87
N VAL A 7 14.70 13.03 -6.45
CA VAL A 7 15.87 12.40 -5.82
C VAL A 7 17.15 12.52 -6.67
N PRO A 8 17.14 12.20 -7.99
CA PRO A 8 18.34 12.34 -8.81
C PRO A 8 18.89 13.77 -8.85
N ALA A 9 18.00 14.76 -9.04
CA ALA A 9 18.38 16.16 -9.13
C ALA A 9 18.97 16.67 -7.80
N VAL A 10 18.38 16.25 -6.68
CA VAL A 10 18.87 16.62 -5.34
C VAL A 10 20.24 16.01 -5.07
N LEU A 11 20.47 14.74 -5.40
CA LEU A 11 21.78 14.11 -5.23
C LEU A 11 22.87 14.82 -6.05
N ALA A 12 22.55 15.25 -7.27
CA ALA A 12 23.49 15.95 -8.15
C ALA A 12 23.84 17.38 -7.67
N GLN A 13 22.87 18.10 -7.12
CA GLN A 13 23.02 19.52 -6.79
C GLN A 13 23.44 19.77 -5.34
N ALA A 14 23.04 18.90 -4.42
CA ALA A 14 23.33 19.09 -3.01
C ALA A 14 24.84 18.94 -2.71
N ARG A 15 25.25 19.49 -1.57
CA ARG A 15 26.58 19.28 -1.00
C ARG A 15 26.40 18.62 0.35
N PHE A 16 26.97 17.43 0.50
CA PHE A 16 26.90 16.67 1.73
C PHE A 16 28.24 16.76 2.47
N PRO A 17 28.24 16.81 3.81
CA PRO A 17 29.48 16.74 4.58
C PRO A 17 30.24 15.44 4.30
N ALA A 18 31.57 15.49 4.33
CA ALA A 18 32.40 14.31 4.16
C ALA A 18 32.05 13.23 5.19
N GLY A 19 31.82 12.00 4.71
CA GLY A 19 31.45 10.87 5.57
C GLY A 19 29.98 10.85 6.05
N ALA A 20 29.14 11.78 5.57
CA ALA A 20 27.72 11.79 5.87
C ALA A 20 27.02 10.53 5.32
N VAL A 21 26.04 10.04 6.08
CA VAL A 21 25.07 9.06 5.60
C VAL A 21 23.92 9.81 4.96
N VAL A 22 23.63 9.51 3.71
CA VAL A 22 22.53 10.12 2.95
C VAL A 22 21.51 9.03 2.67
N ALA A 23 20.28 9.21 3.14
CA ALA A 23 19.21 8.24 2.93
C ALA A 23 17.98 8.87 2.29
N HIS A 24 17.36 8.15 1.36
CA HIS A 24 16.01 8.48 0.90
C HIS A 24 14.96 7.68 1.68
N THR A 25 13.71 8.15 1.63
CA THR A 25 12.58 7.55 2.36
C THR A 25 11.54 6.96 1.41
N SER A 26 11.88 6.72 0.14
CA SER A 26 10.99 6.13 -0.86
C SER A 26 10.88 4.60 -0.73
N GLY A 27 9.68 4.08 -0.94
CA GLY A 27 9.42 2.65 -1.12
C GLY A 27 9.82 2.13 -2.51
N ALA A 28 9.90 2.99 -3.52
CA ALA A 28 10.08 2.62 -4.92
C ALA A 28 11.50 2.86 -5.46
N VAL A 29 12.16 3.94 -5.04
CA VAL A 29 13.51 4.30 -5.49
C VAL A 29 14.51 3.21 -5.03
N PRO A 30 15.36 2.67 -5.93
CA PRO A 30 16.33 1.63 -5.59
C PRO A 30 17.55 2.21 -4.89
N LEU A 31 18.21 1.41 -4.03
CA LEU A 31 19.49 1.79 -3.41
C LEU A 31 20.56 2.12 -4.45
N ALA A 32 20.52 1.48 -5.63
CA ALA A 32 21.44 1.70 -6.74
C ALA A 32 21.51 3.17 -7.21
N ILE A 33 20.55 4.03 -6.84
CA ILE A 33 20.63 5.47 -7.11
C ILE A 33 21.92 6.12 -6.55
N PHE A 34 22.51 5.53 -5.51
CA PHE A 34 23.76 6.01 -4.92
C PHE A 34 25.03 5.53 -5.62
N GLU A 35 24.95 4.61 -6.60
CA GLU A 35 26.14 4.12 -7.33
C GLU A 35 26.85 5.23 -8.12
N GLY A 36 26.11 6.25 -8.57
CA GLY A 36 26.67 7.44 -9.20
C GLY A 36 27.36 8.42 -8.24
N TYR A 37 27.33 8.14 -6.93
CA TYR A 37 27.83 9.01 -5.86
C TYR A 37 28.63 8.19 -4.82
N PRO A 38 29.74 7.52 -5.23
CA PRO A 38 30.50 6.60 -4.38
C PRO A 38 31.12 7.25 -3.13
N GLU A 39 31.26 8.57 -3.12
CA GLU A 39 31.69 9.35 -1.96
C GLU A 39 30.64 9.42 -0.84
N LEU A 40 29.38 9.13 -1.16
CA LEU A 40 28.27 9.13 -0.21
C LEU A 40 28.10 7.77 0.44
N ARG A 41 27.81 7.77 1.74
CA ARG A 41 27.37 6.56 2.45
C ARG A 41 25.85 6.42 2.29
N GLY A 42 25.44 6.04 1.07
CA GLY A 42 24.04 5.95 0.66
C GLY A 42 23.22 4.88 1.37
N GLY A 43 21.93 5.16 1.59
CA GLY A 43 21.00 4.22 2.19
C GLY A 43 19.52 4.56 1.97
N VAL A 44 18.65 3.72 2.55
CA VAL A 44 17.21 3.82 2.53
C VAL A 44 16.71 3.76 3.96
N PHE A 45 15.88 4.72 4.33
CA PHE A 45 15.21 4.79 5.62
C PHE A 45 13.70 4.92 5.34
N TYR A 46 13.05 3.79 5.05
CA TYR A 46 11.67 3.78 4.56
C TYR A 46 10.67 3.46 5.69
N PRO A 47 9.91 4.46 6.19
CA PRO A 47 8.76 4.20 7.03
C PRO A 47 7.57 3.70 6.22
N LEU A 48 7.08 2.50 6.55
CA LEU A 48 5.87 1.93 5.95
C LEU A 48 4.63 2.48 6.66
N GLN A 49 4.25 3.71 6.32
CA GLN A 49 3.11 4.42 6.90
C GLN A 49 2.55 5.46 5.92
N THR A 50 1.24 5.71 5.98
CA THR A 50 0.63 6.86 5.32
C THR A 50 0.83 8.11 6.18
N PHE A 51 1.50 9.12 5.63
CA PHE A 51 1.70 10.40 6.30
C PHE A 51 0.66 11.41 5.79
N SER A 52 -0.04 12.07 6.72
CA SER A 52 -0.99 13.12 6.40
C SER A 52 -0.75 14.33 7.29
N ALA A 53 -0.83 15.52 6.72
CA ALA A 53 -0.69 16.76 7.48
C ALA A 53 -1.75 16.82 8.59
N GLY A 54 -1.34 17.18 9.80
CA GLY A 54 -2.25 17.30 10.96
C GLY A 54 -2.56 15.99 11.68
N TRP A 55 -2.04 14.84 11.23
CA TRP A 55 -2.22 13.55 11.90
C TRP A 55 -0.98 13.13 12.68
N VAL A 56 -1.18 12.76 13.94
CA VAL A 56 -0.10 12.26 14.81
C VAL A 56 0.15 10.79 14.49
N VAL A 57 1.40 10.46 14.19
CA VAL A 57 1.85 9.09 13.95
C VAL A 57 2.42 8.51 15.24
N ASP A 58 1.91 7.37 15.69
CA ASP A 58 2.58 6.58 16.72
C ASP A 58 3.74 5.79 16.11
N TRP A 59 4.92 6.41 16.12
CA TRP A 59 6.15 5.84 15.56
C TRP A 59 6.53 4.48 16.13
N ARG A 60 6.11 4.14 17.36
CA ARG A 60 6.48 2.86 17.99
C ARG A 60 5.96 1.66 17.21
N THR A 61 4.86 1.84 16.49
CA THR A 61 4.18 0.79 15.72
C THR A 61 4.57 0.78 14.24
N VAL A 62 5.15 1.87 13.72
CA VAL A 62 5.47 2.03 12.30
C VAL A 62 6.62 1.11 11.90
N PRO A 63 6.45 0.18 10.94
CA PRO A 63 7.56 -0.58 10.41
C PRO A 63 8.56 0.34 9.70
N LEU A 64 9.84 0.27 10.09
CA LEU A 64 10.94 0.99 9.44
C LEU A 64 11.82 0.00 8.67
N CYS A 65 11.82 0.13 7.34
CA CYS A 65 12.58 -0.71 6.42
C CYS A 65 13.89 -0.01 6.03
N ILE A 66 15.00 -0.64 6.39
CA ILE A 66 16.35 -0.09 6.24
C ILE A 66 17.14 -0.88 5.21
N GLU A 67 17.86 -0.18 4.34
CA GLU A 67 18.80 -0.73 3.39
C GLU A 67 20.01 0.21 3.28
N ALA A 68 21.24 -0.28 3.14
CA ALA A 68 22.38 0.55 2.82
C ALA A 68 23.51 -0.30 2.22
N ALA A 69 24.32 0.32 1.36
CA ALA A 69 25.44 -0.38 0.73
C ALA A 69 26.61 -0.61 1.71
N ALA A 70 26.89 0.38 2.56
CA ALA A 70 27.98 0.31 3.53
C ALA A 70 27.50 -0.23 4.89
N PRO A 71 28.14 -1.27 5.47
CA PRO A 71 27.73 -1.84 6.76
C PRO A 71 27.65 -0.81 7.90
N ALA A 72 28.58 0.14 7.95
CA ALA A 72 28.58 1.19 8.95
C ALA A 72 27.41 2.19 8.78
N ALA A 73 26.95 2.42 7.55
CA ALA A 73 25.77 3.24 7.29
C ALA A 73 24.49 2.50 7.68
N GLU A 74 24.40 1.21 7.33
CA GLU A 74 23.28 0.36 7.74
C GLU A 74 23.15 0.31 9.27
N ALA A 75 24.26 0.10 9.99
CA ALA A 75 24.26 0.06 11.45
C ALA A 75 23.76 1.38 12.07
N LEU A 76 24.17 2.53 11.51
CA LEU A 76 23.70 3.84 11.95
C LEU A 76 22.20 4.02 11.71
N LEU A 77 21.71 3.68 10.50
CA LEU A 77 20.29 3.80 10.15
C LEU A 77 19.42 2.85 10.98
N LEU A 78 19.88 1.64 11.26
CA LEU A 78 19.19 0.71 12.16
C LEU A 78 19.15 1.23 13.59
N ALA A 79 20.24 1.81 14.10
CA ALA A 79 20.28 2.41 15.43
C ALA A 79 19.31 3.59 15.53
N LEU A 80 19.29 4.48 14.53
CA LEU A 80 18.34 5.57 14.42
C LEU A 80 16.90 5.06 14.35
N GLY A 81 16.60 4.05 13.54
CA GLY A 81 15.25 3.49 13.45
C GLY A 81 14.75 2.96 14.78
N ARG A 82 15.63 2.33 15.57
CA ARG A 82 15.29 1.72 16.86
C ARG A 82 14.99 2.74 17.96
N THR A 83 15.39 4.00 17.79
CA THR A 83 14.97 5.07 18.71
C THR A 83 13.54 5.55 18.45
N LEU A 84 13.00 5.24 17.26
CA LEU A 84 11.67 5.68 16.83
C LEU A 84 10.63 4.56 16.91
N SER A 85 11.00 3.36 16.48
CA SER A 85 10.08 2.23 16.29
C SER A 85 10.57 0.95 16.97
N ALA A 86 9.62 0.16 17.46
CA ALA A 86 9.89 -1.21 17.92
C ALA A 86 10.02 -2.22 16.76
N ASN A 87 9.68 -1.82 15.53
CA ASN A 87 9.66 -2.67 14.35
C ASN A 87 10.61 -2.14 13.26
N VAL A 88 11.89 -2.44 13.40
CA VAL A 88 12.94 -2.03 12.45
C VAL A 88 13.49 -3.25 11.75
N ARG A 89 13.48 -3.25 10.41
CA ARG A 89 13.83 -4.40 9.59
C ARG A 89 14.85 -4.02 8.53
N ARG A 90 15.81 -4.90 8.29
CA ARG A 90 16.60 -4.87 7.05
C ARG A 90 15.72 -5.32 5.90
N MET A 91 15.75 -4.60 4.78
CA MET A 91 14.88 -4.92 3.64
C MET A 91 15.55 -4.53 2.34
N ALA A 92 15.80 -5.52 1.49
CA ALA A 92 16.39 -5.28 0.18
C ALA A 92 15.39 -4.58 -0.76
N THR A 93 15.91 -3.87 -1.77
CA THR A 93 15.13 -3.13 -2.76
C THR A 93 13.94 -3.94 -3.34
N PRO A 94 14.10 -5.19 -3.81
CA PRO A 94 12.97 -5.95 -4.35
C PRO A 94 11.83 -6.20 -3.34
N GLN A 95 12.19 -6.47 -2.08
CA GLN A 95 11.21 -6.67 -1.00
C GLN A 95 10.49 -5.36 -0.65
N ARG A 96 11.24 -4.25 -0.57
CA ARG A 96 10.69 -2.92 -0.28
C ARG A 96 9.70 -2.50 -1.36
N GLN A 97 10.06 -2.67 -2.63
CA GLN A 97 9.19 -2.37 -3.77
C GLN A 97 7.92 -3.23 -3.75
N GLY A 98 8.03 -4.52 -3.46
CA GLY A 98 6.88 -5.41 -3.35
C GLY A 98 5.91 -4.99 -2.23
N ILE A 99 6.43 -4.68 -1.04
CA ILE A 99 5.60 -4.21 0.08
C ILE A 99 5.00 -2.82 -0.21
N HIS A 100 5.73 -1.94 -0.90
CA HIS A 100 5.20 -0.64 -1.29
C HIS A 100 3.97 -0.77 -2.18
N VAL A 101 4.01 -1.64 -3.21
CA VAL A 101 2.84 -1.92 -4.05
C VAL A 101 1.70 -2.51 -3.22
N ALA A 102 1.98 -3.45 -2.32
CA ALA A 102 0.97 -4.01 -1.43
C ALA A 102 0.31 -2.94 -0.54
N ALA A 103 1.08 -1.96 -0.04
CA ALA A 103 0.57 -0.85 0.76
C ALA A 103 -0.29 0.12 -0.06
N VAL A 104 0.02 0.35 -1.34
CA VAL A 104 -0.82 1.15 -2.24
C VAL A 104 -2.20 0.51 -2.39
N PHE A 105 -2.28 -0.81 -2.60
CA PHE A 105 -3.54 -1.54 -2.63
C PHE A 105 -4.28 -1.46 -1.29
N ALA A 106 -3.60 -1.79 -0.18
CA ALA A 106 -4.22 -1.86 1.14
C ALA A 106 -4.72 -0.51 1.65
N CYS A 107 -4.02 0.58 1.35
CA CYS A 107 -4.30 1.90 1.91
C CYS A 107 -4.79 2.91 0.87
N ASN A 108 -4.00 3.17 -0.18
CA ASN A 108 -4.32 4.27 -1.10
C ASN A 108 -5.56 3.98 -1.94
N PHE A 109 -5.64 2.80 -2.55
CA PHE A 109 -6.82 2.40 -3.32
C PHE A 109 -8.04 2.25 -2.41
N THR A 110 -7.92 1.60 -1.25
CA THR A 110 -9.00 1.52 -0.26
C THR A 110 -9.55 2.90 0.10
N ASN A 111 -8.68 3.88 0.40
CA ASN A 111 -9.12 5.24 0.71
C ASN A 111 -9.85 5.90 -0.47
N HIS A 112 -9.42 5.68 -1.70
CA HIS A 112 -10.12 6.18 -2.88
C HIS A 112 -11.51 5.56 -3.03
N LEU A 113 -11.64 4.24 -2.81
CA LEU A 113 -12.94 3.53 -2.83
C LEU A 113 -13.88 4.03 -1.72
N LEU A 114 -13.35 4.36 -0.54
CA LEU A 114 -14.11 5.03 0.52
C LEU A 114 -14.56 6.44 0.10
N GLY A 115 -13.72 7.18 -0.61
CA GLY A 115 -14.07 8.49 -1.17
C GLY A 115 -15.23 8.40 -2.16
N ILE A 116 -15.20 7.42 -3.09
CA ILE A 116 -16.31 7.15 -4.01
C ILE A 116 -17.58 6.78 -3.24
N SER A 117 -17.45 5.88 -2.26
CA SER A 117 -18.59 5.46 -1.42
C SER A 117 -19.22 6.64 -0.68
N HIS A 118 -18.40 7.56 -0.17
CA HIS A 118 -18.88 8.78 0.49
C HIS A 118 -19.63 9.71 -0.47
N ALA A 119 -19.10 9.93 -1.67
CA ALA A 119 -19.75 10.77 -2.68
C ALA A 119 -21.12 10.22 -3.10
N LEU A 120 -21.21 8.90 -3.33
CA LEU A 120 -22.49 8.23 -3.66
C LEU A 120 -23.53 8.38 -2.53
N LEU A 121 -23.12 8.33 -1.26
CA LEU A 121 -24.03 8.57 -0.14
C LEU A 121 -24.48 10.04 -0.08
N GLN A 122 -23.58 10.99 -0.34
CA GLN A 122 -23.91 12.40 -0.33
C GLN A 122 -24.93 12.77 -1.41
N GLU A 123 -24.85 12.16 -2.60
CA GLU A 123 -25.85 12.31 -3.66
C GLU A 123 -27.27 11.90 -3.21
N GLN A 124 -27.36 11.00 -2.23
CA GLN A 124 -28.62 10.54 -1.63
C GLN A 124 -28.94 11.24 -0.30
N GLY A 125 -28.15 12.24 0.12
CA GLY A 125 -28.32 12.93 1.40
C GLY A 125 -28.03 12.05 2.63
N LEU A 126 -27.24 10.99 2.48
CA LEU A 126 -26.95 10.01 3.52
C LEU A 126 -25.57 10.24 4.17
N PRO A 127 -25.42 9.98 5.48
CA PRO A 127 -24.14 10.14 6.17
C PRO A 127 -23.23 8.90 6.02
N LEU A 128 -21.91 9.12 6.01
CA LEU A 128 -20.90 8.05 5.95
C LEU A 128 -20.99 7.07 7.14
N SER A 129 -21.52 7.53 8.28
CA SER A 129 -21.68 6.72 9.49
C SER A 129 -22.53 5.46 9.28
N LEU A 130 -23.36 5.42 8.22
CA LEU A 130 -24.09 4.21 7.83
C LEU A 130 -23.16 3.08 7.38
N LEU A 131 -22.00 3.40 6.81
CA LEU A 131 -21.02 2.40 6.36
C LEU A 131 -20.01 2.03 7.44
N THR A 132 -19.82 2.84 8.49
CA THR A 132 -18.79 2.59 9.51
C THR A 132 -18.82 1.17 10.09
N PRO A 133 -19.97 0.59 10.49
CA PRO A 133 -20.01 -0.78 11.00
C PRO A 133 -19.56 -1.82 9.95
N LEU A 134 -19.99 -1.66 8.69
CA LEU A 134 -19.63 -2.53 7.57
C LEU A 134 -18.13 -2.47 7.27
N LEU A 135 -17.54 -1.26 7.35
CA LEU A 135 -16.11 -1.06 7.13
C LEU A 135 -15.27 -1.75 8.20
N HIS A 136 -15.64 -1.62 9.48
CA HIS A 136 -14.95 -2.32 10.57
C HIS A 136 -15.04 -3.84 10.37
N GLU A 137 -16.23 -4.37 10.13
CA GLU A 137 -16.39 -5.81 9.91
C GLU A 137 -15.59 -6.32 8.70
N THR A 138 -15.54 -5.55 7.63
CA THR A 138 -14.78 -5.90 6.41
C THR A 138 -13.28 -5.97 6.70
N VAL A 139 -12.74 -4.95 7.38
CA VAL A 139 -11.30 -4.88 7.71
C VAL A 139 -10.95 -5.95 8.74
N ASP A 140 -11.73 -6.09 9.81
CA ASP A 140 -11.48 -7.04 10.88
C ASP A 140 -11.47 -8.48 10.35
N LYS A 141 -12.44 -8.85 9.49
CA LYS A 141 -12.46 -10.16 8.84
C LYS A 141 -11.26 -10.38 7.92
N ALA A 142 -10.87 -9.37 7.14
CA ALA A 142 -9.73 -9.44 6.23
C ALA A 142 -8.38 -9.52 6.95
N LEU A 143 -8.30 -9.02 8.18
CA LEU A 143 -7.12 -9.16 9.04
C LEU A 143 -7.10 -10.50 9.79
N ALA A 144 -8.26 -11.08 10.09
CA ALA A 144 -8.39 -12.36 10.79
C ALA A 144 -8.28 -13.58 9.84
N HIS A 145 -8.67 -13.44 8.57
CA HIS A 145 -8.71 -14.51 7.59
C HIS A 145 -8.13 -14.05 6.24
N PRO A 146 -7.64 -14.97 5.38
CA PRO A 146 -7.16 -14.61 4.05
C PRO A 146 -8.24 -13.84 3.25
N PRO A 147 -8.01 -12.57 2.82
CA PRO A 147 -9.08 -11.70 2.31
C PRO A 147 -9.90 -12.28 1.16
N PHE A 148 -9.27 -13.00 0.22
CA PHE A 148 -9.97 -13.62 -0.91
C PHE A 148 -10.94 -14.74 -0.50
N THR A 149 -10.72 -15.38 0.65
CA THR A 149 -11.57 -16.47 1.15
C THR A 149 -12.83 -15.98 1.85
N VAL A 150 -12.80 -14.75 2.38
CA VAL A 150 -13.94 -14.11 3.07
C VAL A 150 -14.65 -13.09 2.19
N GLN A 151 -14.32 -13.05 0.90
CA GLN A 151 -14.94 -12.17 -0.07
C GLN A 151 -16.43 -12.52 -0.24
N THR A 152 -17.31 -11.51 -0.14
CA THR A 152 -18.74 -11.65 -0.35
C THR A 152 -19.25 -10.64 -1.39
N GLY A 153 -20.57 -10.56 -1.58
CA GLY A 153 -21.22 -9.60 -2.48
C GLY A 153 -21.67 -10.19 -3.82
N PRO A 154 -22.34 -9.38 -4.66
CA PRO A 154 -22.93 -9.84 -5.92
C PRO A 154 -21.89 -10.29 -6.94
N ALA A 155 -20.70 -9.65 -6.99
CA ALA A 155 -19.62 -10.06 -7.88
C ALA A 155 -19.14 -11.49 -7.55
N ALA A 156 -18.84 -11.76 -6.27
CA ALA A 156 -18.40 -13.09 -5.82
C ALA A 156 -19.43 -14.21 -6.11
N ARG A 157 -20.73 -13.89 -6.10
CA ARG A 157 -21.81 -14.83 -6.41
C ARG A 157 -22.24 -14.84 -7.88
N HIS A 158 -21.58 -14.06 -8.74
CA HIS A 158 -21.97 -13.87 -10.14
C HIS A 158 -23.46 -13.47 -10.31
N ASP A 159 -23.97 -12.61 -9.42
CA ASP A 159 -25.36 -12.11 -9.41
C ASP A 159 -25.53 -10.99 -10.46
N GLU A 160 -25.62 -11.41 -11.72
CA GLU A 160 -25.70 -10.52 -12.87
C GLU A 160 -26.88 -9.52 -12.83
N PRO A 161 -28.10 -9.89 -12.39
CA PRO A 161 -29.18 -8.93 -12.22
C PRO A 161 -28.86 -7.80 -11.23
N THR A 162 -28.16 -8.09 -10.12
CA THR A 162 -27.72 -7.06 -9.18
C THR A 162 -26.60 -6.21 -9.77
N LEU A 163 -25.61 -6.82 -10.44
CA LEU A 163 -24.53 -6.09 -11.10
C LEU A 163 -25.06 -5.12 -12.17
N ALA A 164 -26.05 -5.55 -12.96
CA ALA A 164 -26.71 -4.70 -13.96
C ALA A 164 -27.39 -3.47 -13.33
N ARG A 165 -28.10 -3.66 -12.20
CA ARG A 165 -28.71 -2.55 -11.46
C ARG A 165 -27.68 -1.56 -10.92
N HIS A 166 -26.56 -2.05 -10.40
CA HIS A 166 -25.47 -1.17 -9.94
C HIS A 166 -24.86 -0.37 -11.10
N ARG A 167 -24.61 -1.01 -12.26
CA ARG A 167 -24.10 -0.31 -13.44
C ARG A 167 -25.05 0.78 -13.92
N MET A 168 -26.36 0.56 -13.87
CA MET A 168 -27.35 1.59 -14.15
C MET A 168 -27.31 2.74 -13.14
N ALA A 169 -27.18 2.44 -11.84
CA ALA A 169 -27.05 3.45 -10.79
C ALA A 169 -25.79 4.31 -10.94
N LEU A 170 -24.72 3.75 -11.53
CA LEU A 170 -23.46 4.43 -11.80
C LEU A 170 -23.39 5.06 -13.20
N ALA A 171 -24.48 5.06 -13.99
CA ALA A 171 -24.45 5.54 -15.37
C ALA A 171 -24.06 7.02 -15.51
N ALA A 172 -24.33 7.84 -14.49
CA ALA A 172 -23.90 9.24 -14.44
C ALA A 172 -22.41 9.43 -14.08
N HIS A 173 -21.71 8.36 -13.71
CA HIS A 173 -20.34 8.36 -13.19
C HIS A 173 -19.45 7.42 -14.01
N PRO A 174 -19.13 7.76 -15.27
CA PRO A 174 -18.43 6.86 -16.19
C PRO A 174 -17.08 6.37 -15.67
N GLU A 175 -16.32 7.22 -14.98
CA GLU A 175 -15.03 6.84 -14.37
C GLU A 175 -15.20 5.81 -13.24
N TRP A 176 -16.23 5.96 -12.40
CA TRP A 176 -16.50 5.01 -11.32
C TRP A 176 -17.08 3.70 -11.85
N LEU A 177 -17.84 3.77 -12.96
CA LEU A 177 -18.34 2.59 -13.64
C LEU A 177 -17.20 1.72 -14.20
N ILE A 178 -16.14 2.34 -14.74
CA ILE A 178 -14.94 1.62 -15.19
C ILE A 178 -14.30 0.86 -14.01
N LEU A 179 -14.09 1.55 -12.88
CA LEU A 179 -13.53 0.93 -11.68
C LEU A 179 -14.42 -0.19 -11.13
N TYR A 180 -15.74 0.05 -11.07
CA TYR A 180 -16.73 -0.91 -10.59
C TYR A 180 -16.67 -2.20 -11.41
N ASN A 181 -16.61 -2.10 -12.73
CA ASN A 181 -16.52 -3.26 -13.62
C ASN A 181 -15.19 -3.99 -13.41
N ALA A 182 -14.06 -3.27 -13.45
CA ALA A 182 -12.74 -3.88 -13.27
C ALA A 182 -12.60 -4.63 -11.94
N LEU A 183 -13.14 -4.07 -10.85
CA LEU A 183 -13.14 -4.72 -9.53
C LEU A 183 -14.10 -5.91 -9.48
N SER A 184 -15.29 -5.80 -10.08
CA SER A 184 -16.26 -6.90 -10.13
C SER A 184 -15.71 -8.10 -10.91
N ASP A 185 -15.11 -7.84 -12.07
CA ASP A 185 -14.48 -8.86 -12.91
C ASP A 185 -13.30 -9.52 -12.17
N SER A 186 -12.44 -8.70 -11.54
CA SER A 186 -11.33 -9.21 -10.73
C SER A 186 -11.78 -10.10 -9.57
N ILE A 187 -12.89 -9.75 -8.90
CA ILE A 187 -13.48 -10.57 -7.83
C ILE A 187 -14.00 -11.90 -8.39
N GLN A 188 -14.74 -11.87 -9.50
CA GLN A 188 -15.28 -13.07 -10.16
C GLN A 188 -14.17 -14.04 -10.60
N ASP A 189 -13.10 -13.51 -11.19
CA ASP A 189 -11.92 -14.28 -11.59
C ASP A 189 -11.21 -14.91 -10.39
N ALA A 190 -11.08 -14.18 -9.29
CA ALA A 190 -10.48 -14.68 -8.06
C ALA A 190 -11.30 -15.82 -7.46
N GLN A 191 -12.63 -15.72 -7.43
CA GLN A 191 -13.50 -16.77 -6.90
C GLN A 191 -13.50 -18.04 -7.76
N THR A 192 -13.40 -17.89 -9.08
CA THR A 192 -13.28 -19.04 -10.00
C THR A 192 -12.00 -19.85 -9.71
N LYS A 193 -10.90 -19.19 -9.29
CA LYS A 193 -9.62 -19.82 -8.95
C LYS A 193 -9.60 -20.46 -7.56
N VAL A 194 -10.51 -20.07 -6.67
CA VAL A 194 -10.65 -20.60 -5.31
C VAL A 194 -11.64 -21.79 -5.25
N GLY A 195 -12.29 -22.13 -6.37
CA GLY A 195 -13.18 -23.30 -6.48
C GLY A 195 -12.51 -24.66 -6.15
N PRO A 196 -13.29 -25.73 -5.92
CA PRO A 196 -12.93 -26.93 -5.14
C PRO A 196 -11.81 -27.85 -5.67
N ASN A 197 -11.02 -27.45 -6.67
CA ASN A 197 -10.04 -28.31 -7.33
C ASN A 197 -8.59 -28.19 -6.81
N ASN A 198 -8.35 -27.54 -5.66
CA ASN A 198 -6.99 -27.38 -5.10
C ASN A 198 -6.73 -28.10 -3.76
N GLU A 199 -7.58 -29.03 -3.33
CA GLU A 199 -7.32 -29.91 -2.16
C GLU A 199 -6.77 -31.30 -2.52
N GLY A 200 -6.11 -31.48 -3.67
CA GLY A 200 -5.75 -32.84 -4.10
C GLY A 200 -4.57 -32.95 -5.05
N ARG A 201 -3.41 -32.39 -4.70
CA ARG A 201 -2.12 -32.85 -5.22
C ARG A 201 -1.05 -32.79 -4.12
N GLU A 202 -1.21 -33.64 -3.11
CA GLU A 202 -0.03 -34.19 -2.45
C GLU A 202 0.72 -35.04 -3.48
N THR A 203 1.97 -34.69 -3.69
CA THR A 203 2.92 -35.38 -4.55
C THR A 203 3.40 -36.62 -3.81
N LEU A 204 3.25 -37.78 -4.45
CA LEU A 204 4.08 -38.97 -4.19
C LEU A 204 5.49 -38.73 -4.72
#